data_AF-A0A089K5K8-F1
#
_entry.id   AF-A0A089K5K8-F1
#
_cell.length_a   1.000
_cell.length_b   1.000
_cell.length_c   1.000
_cell.angle_alpha   90.00
_cell.angle_beta   90.00
_cell.angle_gamma   90.00
#
_symmetry.space_group_name_H-M   'P 1'
#
loop_
_entity.id
_entity.type
_entity.pdbx_description
1 polymer ?
#
loop_
_entity_poly.entity_id
_entity_poly.type
_entity_poly.pdbx_seq_one_letter_code
_entity_poly.pdbx_strand_id
1 'polypeptide(L)'
;MGRTRIVFIGIAAAVIIVALGVIINYNHSSAKYDIYRDHRELFEAVKEETELLMTSLDNRSDIGNTFIYSNNGNAVGHQFLDGANAGLQGNVQQIIEVSEDKLNFVRYSRQDGKSLLRFVFDWEGEKGNTYHIVYCDSQDLVEKAYSEEPANYKLDTLADGWYGIEIE
;
A
#
# COMPACT_ATOMS: atom_id res chain seq x y z
N MET A 1 3.83 44.74 -22.85
CA MET A 1 3.59 43.57 -21.98
C MET A 1 3.58 42.31 -22.84
N GLY A 2 4.70 41.58 -22.95
CA GLY A 2 4.74 40.43 -23.87
C GLY A 2 5.99 39.53 -23.81
N ARG A 3 6.84 39.66 -22.78
CA ARG A 3 8.08 38.86 -22.65
C ARG A 3 8.06 37.85 -21.50
N THR A 4 7.11 37.95 -20.59
CA THR A 4 7.04 37.11 -19.37
C THR A 4 6.19 35.85 -19.53
N ARG A 5 5.39 35.69 -20.60
CA ARG A 5 4.50 34.52 -20.77
C ARG A 5 5.15 33.29 -21.40
N ILE A 6 6.25 33.43 -22.12
CA ILE A 6 6.88 32.31 -22.85
C ILE A 6 7.81 31.49 -21.94
N VAL A 7 8.41 32.10 -20.90
CA VAL A 7 9.34 31.42 -19.99
C VAL A 7 8.62 30.43 -19.06
N PHE A 8 7.39 30.74 -18.64
CA PHE A 8 6.61 29.84 -17.76
C PHE A 8 6.14 28.55 -18.45
N ILE A 9 5.88 28.59 -19.77
CA ILE A 9 5.47 27.41 -20.52
C ILE A 9 6.65 26.45 -20.72
N GLY A 10 7.86 26.98 -20.94
CA GLY A 10 9.07 26.16 -21.08
C GLY A 10 9.45 25.41 -19.80
N ILE A 11 9.22 26.02 -18.63
CA ILE A 11 9.47 25.39 -17.33
C ILE A 11 8.44 24.30 -17.04
N ALA A 12 7.15 24.56 -17.31
CA ALA A 12 6.10 23.57 -17.11
C ALA A 12 6.29 22.32 -18.01
N ALA A 13 6.71 22.50 -19.27
CA ALA A 13 7.03 21.39 -20.16
C ALA A 13 8.26 20.60 -19.70
N ALA A 14 9.29 21.27 -19.18
CA ALA A 14 10.48 20.59 -18.64
C ALA A 14 10.17 19.79 -17.36
N VAL A 15 9.30 20.29 -16.48
CA VAL A 15 8.84 19.56 -15.28
C VAL A 15 8.03 18.32 -15.67
N ILE A 16 7.17 18.41 -16.69
CA ILE A 16 6.40 17.27 -17.20
C ILE A 16 7.31 16.23 -17.87
N ILE A 17 8.33 16.66 -18.63
CA ILE A 17 9.28 15.76 -19.29
C ILE A 17 10.23 15.09 -18.28
N VAL A 18 10.61 15.78 -17.20
CA VAL A 18 11.38 15.17 -16.10
C VAL A 18 10.50 14.19 -15.31
N ALA A 19 9.25 14.53 -15.03
CA ALA A 19 8.30 13.60 -14.40
C ALA A 19 8.03 12.36 -15.27
N LEU A 20 7.90 12.51 -16.58
CA LEU A 20 7.76 11.39 -17.53
C LEU A 20 9.07 10.62 -17.77
N GLY A 21 10.22 11.29 -17.69
CA GLY A 21 11.54 10.70 -17.89
C GLY A 21 12.01 9.87 -16.68
N VAL A 22 11.58 10.22 -15.46
CA VAL A 22 11.82 9.42 -14.25
C VAL A 22 11.04 8.09 -14.29
N ILE A 23 9.92 8.03 -15.02
CA ILE A 23 9.11 6.80 -15.19
C ILE A 23 9.83 5.75 -16.07
N ILE A 24 10.84 6.11 -16.86
CA ILE A 24 11.46 5.18 -17.84
C ILE A 24 12.56 4.29 -17.23
N ASN A 25 12.90 4.43 -15.95
CA ASN A 25 13.92 3.60 -15.28
C ASN A 25 13.36 2.60 -14.26
N TYR A 26 12.11 2.14 -14.44
CA TYR A 26 11.52 1.05 -13.66
C TYR A 26 12.10 -0.31 -14.08
N ASN A 27 13.35 -0.56 -13.69
CA ASN A 27 13.96 -1.88 -13.80
C ASN A 27 14.85 -2.16 -12.57
N HIS A 28 14.24 -2.43 -11.43
CA HIS A 28 14.78 -3.26 -10.34
C HIS A 28 13.70 -3.45 -9.28
N SER A 29 13.78 -4.53 -8.49
CA SER A 29 12.79 -4.86 -7.45
C SER A 29 12.54 -3.71 -6.44
N SER A 30 13.48 -2.75 -6.33
CA SER A 30 13.33 -1.51 -5.57
C SER A 30 12.17 -0.62 -6.05
N ALA A 31 11.87 -0.62 -7.35
CA ALA A 31 10.84 0.23 -7.92
C ALA A 31 9.42 -0.18 -7.48
N LYS A 32 9.25 -1.41 -6.97
CA LYS A 32 7.96 -1.92 -6.49
C LYS A 32 7.54 -1.29 -5.15
N TYR A 33 8.50 -0.83 -4.35
CA TYR A 33 8.22 -0.07 -3.13
C TYR A 33 8.32 1.45 -3.33
N ASP A 34 8.62 1.93 -4.54
CA ASP A 34 8.63 3.36 -4.85
C ASP A 34 7.24 3.98 -4.64
N ILE A 35 6.17 3.21 -4.85
CA ILE A 35 4.80 3.65 -4.51
C ILE A 35 4.67 4.04 -3.02
N TYR A 36 5.30 3.29 -2.10
CA TYR A 36 5.32 3.66 -0.69
C TYR A 36 6.16 4.91 -0.46
N ARG A 37 7.33 5.01 -1.09
CA ARG A 37 8.21 6.18 -0.95
C ARG A 37 7.52 7.46 -1.44
N ASP A 38 6.88 7.38 -2.60
CA ASP A 38 6.33 8.53 -3.31
C ASP A 38 4.95 8.94 -2.78
N HIS A 39 4.22 8.00 -2.15
CA HIS A 39 2.88 8.23 -1.56
C HIS A 39 2.80 7.89 -0.08
N ARG A 40 3.90 8.04 0.66
CA ARG A 40 3.99 7.63 2.08
C ARG A 40 2.84 8.15 2.94
N GLU A 41 2.50 9.43 2.81
CA GLU A 41 1.43 10.07 3.59
C GLU A 41 0.06 9.40 3.35
N LEU A 42 -0.16 8.84 2.16
CA LEU A 42 -1.38 8.11 1.83
C LEU A 42 -1.45 6.76 2.56
N PHE A 43 -0.33 6.03 2.64
CA PHE A 43 -0.25 4.79 3.41
C PHE A 43 -0.44 5.02 4.91
N GLU A 44 0.15 6.10 5.45
CA GLU A 44 -0.05 6.51 6.85
C GLU A 44 -1.52 6.89 7.12
N ALA A 45 -2.17 7.64 6.22
CA ALA A 45 -3.57 7.99 6.37
C ALA A 45 -4.49 6.75 6.40
N VAL A 46 -4.27 5.79 5.50
CA VAL A 46 -5.01 4.51 5.53
C VAL A 46 -4.76 3.75 6.82
N LYS A 47 -3.52 3.74 7.33
CA LYS A 47 -3.18 3.13 8.62
C LYS A 47 -3.97 3.79 9.76
N GLU A 48 -3.87 5.09 9.93
CA GLU A 48 -4.53 5.82 11.02
C GLU A 48 -6.05 5.61 11.00
N GLU A 49 -6.68 5.75 9.83
CA GLU A 49 -8.12 5.56 9.69
C GLU A 49 -8.55 4.11 9.90
N THR A 50 -7.72 3.13 9.49
CA THR A 50 -7.96 1.72 9.77
C THR A 50 -7.88 1.44 11.27
N GLU A 51 -6.89 1.97 11.98
CA GLU A 51 -6.75 1.77 13.43
C GLU A 51 -7.92 2.38 14.21
N LEU A 52 -8.42 3.55 13.78
CA LEU A 52 -9.62 4.17 14.34
C LEU A 52 -10.86 3.29 14.10
N LEU A 53 -11.06 2.81 12.87
CA LEU A 53 -12.16 1.91 12.52
C LEU A 53 -12.11 0.63 13.38
N MET A 54 -10.94 0.00 13.48
CA MET A 54 -10.75 -1.23 14.24
C MET A 54 -10.91 -1.05 15.74
N THR A 55 -10.54 0.11 16.27
CA THR A 55 -10.79 0.45 17.68
C THR A 55 -12.29 0.61 17.94
N SER A 56 -13.05 1.15 16.99
CA SER A 56 -14.50 1.33 17.14
C SER A 56 -15.31 0.02 17.04
N LEU A 57 -14.77 -1.01 16.37
CA LEU A 57 -15.46 -2.28 16.08
C LEU A 57 -15.30 -3.36 17.17
N ASP A 58 -14.89 -2.95 18.38
CA ASP A 58 -14.84 -3.71 19.63
C ASP A 58 -13.54 -4.50 19.91
N ASN A 59 -13.03 -4.31 21.14
CA ASN A 59 -11.71 -4.69 21.69
C ASN A 59 -11.57 -6.19 22.02
N ARG A 60 -12.20 -7.09 21.25
CA ARG A 60 -11.93 -8.53 21.42
C ARG A 60 -10.46 -8.78 21.07
N SER A 61 -9.75 -9.47 21.97
CA SER A 61 -8.31 -9.32 22.21
C SER A 61 -7.40 -9.50 21.00
N ASP A 62 -7.85 -10.23 19.98
CA ASP A 62 -7.13 -10.40 18.73
C ASP A 62 -8.14 -10.32 17.58
N ILE A 63 -8.24 -9.15 16.97
CA ILE A 63 -9.01 -9.00 15.73
C ILE A 63 -8.33 -9.88 14.68
N GLY A 64 -8.96 -11.02 14.41
CA GLY A 64 -8.54 -11.93 13.36
C GLY A 64 -8.56 -11.21 12.01
N ASN A 65 -7.48 -11.36 11.25
CA ASN A 65 -7.38 -11.28 9.79
C ASN A 65 -8.58 -10.68 9.03
N THR A 66 -8.82 -9.38 9.20
CA THR A 66 -9.97 -8.63 8.68
C THR A 66 -9.60 -7.91 7.39
N PHE A 67 -10.42 -8.09 6.34
CA PHE A 67 -10.25 -7.34 5.10
C PHE A 67 -10.89 -5.96 5.25
N ILE A 68 -10.08 -4.91 5.10
CA ILE A 68 -10.54 -3.52 5.00
C ILE A 68 -11.04 -3.24 3.59
N TYR A 69 -10.32 -3.79 2.61
CA TYR A 69 -10.63 -3.74 1.20
C TYR A 69 -10.22 -5.07 0.55
N SER A 70 -11.00 -5.55 -0.41
CA SER A 70 -10.66 -6.70 -1.25
C SER A 70 -11.18 -6.54 -2.67
N ASN A 71 -10.32 -6.89 -3.64
CA ASN A 71 -10.64 -7.02 -5.04
C ASN A 71 -10.99 -8.48 -5.40
N ASN A 72 -11.91 -9.09 -4.65
CA ASN A 72 -12.29 -10.49 -4.86
C ASN A 72 -13.06 -10.64 -6.19
N GLY A 73 -12.38 -11.19 -7.21
CA GLY A 73 -12.90 -11.41 -8.56
C GLY A 73 -14.14 -12.30 -8.71
N ASN A 74 -14.80 -12.72 -7.63
CA ASN A 74 -16.00 -13.57 -7.63
C ASN A 74 -17.30 -12.86 -7.21
N ALA A 75 -17.27 -11.59 -6.80
CA ALA A 75 -18.50 -10.84 -6.49
C ALA A 75 -18.32 -9.32 -6.70
N VAL A 76 -18.73 -8.83 -7.88
CA VAL A 76 -19.07 -7.42 -8.19
C VAL A 76 -18.19 -6.35 -7.49
N GLY A 77 -16.98 -6.13 -8.00
CA GLY A 77 -16.17 -4.95 -7.70
C GLY A 77 -15.51 -4.90 -6.31
N HIS A 78 -14.81 -3.79 -6.08
CA HIS A 78 -14.11 -3.44 -4.84
C HIS A 78 -15.02 -3.53 -3.61
N GLN A 79 -14.72 -4.42 -2.67
CA GLN A 79 -15.50 -4.58 -1.44
C GLN A 79 -14.74 -3.99 -0.26
N PHE A 80 -15.34 -2.98 0.37
CA PHE A 80 -14.87 -2.39 1.62
C PHE A 80 -15.54 -3.03 2.82
N LEU A 81 -14.85 -3.03 3.96
CA LEU A 81 -15.43 -3.44 5.23
C LEU A 81 -16.63 -2.55 5.61
N ASP A 82 -17.70 -3.17 6.10
CA ASP A 82 -18.83 -2.44 6.68
C ASP A 82 -18.34 -1.51 7.80
N GLY A 83 -18.63 -0.21 7.65
CA GLY A 83 -18.18 0.83 8.58
C GLY A 83 -16.94 1.62 8.12
N ALA A 84 -16.26 1.20 7.04
CA ALA A 84 -15.25 2.02 6.39
C ALA A 84 -15.88 3.33 5.91
N ASN A 85 -15.40 4.46 6.43
CA ASN A 85 -15.94 5.78 6.08
C ASN A 85 -15.44 6.24 4.68
N ALA A 86 -16.01 7.33 4.18
CA ALA A 86 -15.64 7.88 2.87
C ALA A 86 -14.17 8.33 2.76
N GLY A 87 -13.55 8.71 3.89
CA GLY A 87 -12.12 9.06 3.95
C GLY A 87 -11.25 7.84 3.65
N LEU A 88 -11.47 6.76 4.40
CA LEU A 88 -10.75 5.50 4.24
C LEU A 88 -10.94 4.90 2.86
N GLN A 89 -12.18 4.91 2.36
CA GLN A 89 -12.46 4.46 1.00
C GLN A 89 -11.74 5.32 -0.04
N GLY A 90 -11.73 6.65 0.11
CA GLY A 90 -11.05 7.56 -0.80
C GLY A 90 -9.52 7.44 -0.77
N ASN A 91 -8.94 7.18 0.39
CA ASN A 91 -7.50 6.96 0.53
C ASN A 91 -7.08 5.62 -0.10
N VAL A 92 -7.82 4.55 0.16
CA VAL A 92 -7.58 3.25 -0.50
C VAL A 92 -7.79 3.36 -2.01
N GLN A 93 -8.80 4.10 -2.48
CA GLN A 93 -9.01 4.31 -3.92
C GLN A 93 -7.84 5.03 -4.59
N GLN A 94 -7.23 6.01 -3.92
CA GLN A 94 -6.01 6.64 -4.43
C GLN A 94 -4.84 5.64 -4.49
N ILE A 95 -4.72 4.71 -3.53
CA ILE A 95 -3.71 3.65 -3.60
C ILE A 95 -3.97 2.71 -4.79
N ILE A 96 -5.24 2.36 -5.05
CA ILE A 96 -5.63 1.59 -6.24
C ILE A 96 -5.19 2.33 -7.51
N GLU A 97 -5.47 3.62 -7.63
CA GLU A 97 -5.11 4.45 -8.79
C GLU A 97 -3.60 4.54 -8.99
N VAL A 98 -2.83 4.90 -7.96
CA VAL A 98 -1.37 5.04 -8.06
C VAL A 98 -0.64 3.70 -8.18
N SER A 99 -1.31 2.59 -7.88
CA SER A 99 -0.80 1.24 -8.13
C SER A 99 -1.22 0.66 -9.48
N GLU A 100 -1.94 1.41 -10.32
CA GLU A 100 -2.49 0.94 -11.61
C GLU A 100 -3.43 -0.27 -11.46
N ASP A 101 -4.35 -0.20 -10.48
CA ASP A 101 -5.33 -1.24 -10.15
C ASP A 101 -4.72 -2.56 -9.65
N LYS A 102 -3.45 -2.53 -9.19
CA LYS A 102 -2.72 -3.72 -8.74
C LYS A 102 -2.93 -4.04 -7.27
N LEU A 103 -3.53 -3.14 -6.49
CA LEU A 103 -3.92 -3.42 -5.11
C LEU A 103 -5.02 -4.50 -5.08
N ASN A 104 -4.64 -5.69 -4.65
CA ASN A 104 -5.54 -6.83 -4.51
C ASN A 104 -6.35 -6.72 -3.22
N PHE A 105 -5.71 -6.49 -2.07
CA PHE A 105 -6.44 -6.28 -0.82
C PHE A 105 -5.66 -5.48 0.22
N VAL A 106 -6.40 -4.88 1.15
CA VAL A 106 -5.88 -4.28 2.38
C VAL A 106 -6.42 -5.08 3.55
N ARG A 107 -5.52 -5.64 4.37
CA ARG A 107 -5.89 -6.53 5.47
C ARG A 107 -5.29 -6.04 6.77
N TYR A 108 -6.13 -5.94 7.79
CA TYR A 108 -5.74 -5.62 9.15
C TYR A 108 -5.81 -6.88 10.02
N SER A 109 -4.85 -7.03 10.92
CA SER A 109 -4.88 -8.02 12.00
C SER A 109 -4.25 -7.42 13.24
N ARG A 110 -4.71 -7.84 14.42
CA ARG A 110 -4.07 -7.52 15.69
C ARG A 110 -3.60 -8.81 16.36
N GLN A 111 -2.35 -8.86 16.76
CA GLN A 111 -1.74 -9.99 17.46
C GLN A 111 -0.93 -9.48 18.64
N ASP A 112 -1.18 -10.01 19.84
CA ASP A 112 -0.49 -9.60 21.07
C ASP A 112 -0.58 -8.07 21.31
N GLY A 113 -1.71 -7.47 20.94
CA GLY A 113 -1.97 -6.03 21.03
C GLY A 113 -1.23 -5.17 19.99
N LYS A 114 -0.52 -5.76 19.03
CA LYS A 114 0.19 -5.07 17.95
C LYS A 114 -0.60 -5.07 16.66
N SER A 115 -0.71 -3.91 16.02
CA SER A 115 -1.33 -3.76 14.71
C SER A 115 -0.41 -4.33 13.62
N LEU A 116 -1.02 -5.04 12.68
CA LEU A 116 -0.41 -5.48 11.43
C LEU A 116 -1.36 -5.12 10.29
N LEU A 117 -0.95 -4.18 9.44
CA LEU A 117 -1.69 -3.75 8.26
C LEU A 117 -0.91 -4.15 7.01
N ARG A 118 -1.56 -4.88 6.11
CA ARG A 118 -0.95 -5.42 4.89
C ARG A 118 -1.67 -4.90 3.67
N PHE A 119 -0.92 -4.26 2.79
CA PHE A 119 -1.33 -3.91 1.44
C PHE A 119 -0.73 -4.94 0.51
N VAL A 120 -1.56 -5.73 -0.17
CA VAL A 120 -1.11 -6.80 -1.05
C VAL A 120 -1.39 -6.42 -2.48
N PHE A 121 -0.33 -6.46 -3.28
CA PHE A 121 -0.34 -6.06 -4.68
C PHE A 121 -0.01 -7.26 -5.57
N ASP A 122 -0.77 -7.38 -6.65
CA ASP A 122 -0.62 -8.42 -7.66
C ASP A 122 -0.11 -7.82 -8.98
N TRP A 123 1.14 -7.34 -8.97
CA TRP A 123 1.76 -6.76 -10.17
C TRP A 123 2.07 -7.82 -11.24
N GLU A 124 2.43 -9.03 -10.82
CA GLU A 124 2.94 -10.08 -11.71
C GLU A 124 1.86 -11.12 -12.09
N GLY A 125 0.69 -11.11 -11.45
CA GLY A 125 -0.43 -12.01 -11.72
C GLY A 125 -0.23 -13.43 -11.18
N GLU A 126 -1.10 -14.36 -11.61
CA GLU A 126 -1.17 -15.76 -11.13
C GLU A 126 0.14 -16.59 -11.16
N LYS A 127 1.19 -16.11 -11.84
CA LYS A 127 2.44 -16.85 -12.04
C LYS A 127 3.70 -16.08 -11.62
N GLY A 128 3.55 -14.99 -10.90
CA GLY A 128 4.69 -14.24 -10.39
C GLY A 128 4.55 -13.88 -8.91
N ASN A 129 5.61 -13.29 -8.39
CA ASN A 129 5.70 -12.98 -6.96
C ASN A 129 4.60 -12.01 -6.54
N THR A 130 4.12 -12.17 -5.31
CA THR A 130 3.25 -11.18 -4.68
C THR A 130 4.09 -10.21 -3.85
N TYR A 131 3.67 -8.95 -3.85
CA TYR A 131 4.39 -7.88 -3.16
C TYR A 131 3.49 -7.27 -2.12
N HIS A 132 3.99 -7.20 -0.90
CA HIS A 132 3.28 -6.60 0.21
C HIS A 132 4.02 -5.34 0.68
N ILE A 133 3.26 -4.30 0.99
CA ILE A 133 3.71 -3.20 1.85
C ILE A 133 3.01 -3.41 3.19
N VAL A 134 3.78 -3.49 4.25
CA VAL A 134 3.31 -3.93 5.56
C VAL A 134 3.70 -2.93 6.63
N TYR A 135 2.71 -2.42 7.36
CA TYR A 135 2.95 -1.73 8.62
C TYR A 135 2.83 -2.70 9.78
N CYS A 136 3.80 -2.67 10.70
CA CYS A 136 3.72 -3.40 11.94
C CYS A 136 4.34 -2.63 13.11
N ASP A 137 3.64 -2.62 14.25
CA ASP A 137 4.12 -2.02 15.51
C ASP A 137 5.30 -2.79 16.15
N SER A 138 5.73 -3.92 15.56
CA SER A 138 6.82 -4.77 16.06
C SER A 138 7.54 -5.47 14.91
N GLN A 139 8.85 -5.28 14.80
CA GLN A 139 9.67 -5.97 13.80
C GLN A 139 9.64 -7.49 13.98
N ASP A 140 9.78 -7.97 15.21
CA ASP A 140 9.76 -9.41 15.51
C ASP A 140 8.44 -10.07 15.07
N LEU A 141 7.33 -9.32 15.10
CA LEU A 141 6.02 -9.82 14.71
C LEU A 141 5.89 -9.93 13.18
N VAL A 142 6.43 -8.98 12.43
CA VAL A 142 6.45 -9.09 10.96
C VAL A 142 7.38 -10.22 10.52
N GLU A 143 8.55 -10.35 11.12
CA GLU A 143 9.49 -11.43 10.78
C GLU A 143 8.87 -12.80 11.10
N LYS A 144 8.26 -12.96 12.27
CA LYS A 144 7.57 -14.19 12.64
C LYS A 144 6.43 -14.51 11.67
N ALA A 145 5.59 -13.53 11.34
CA ALA A 145 4.42 -13.70 10.48
C ALA A 145 4.77 -14.22 9.08
N TYR A 146 5.98 -13.94 8.57
CA TYR A 146 6.42 -14.41 7.26
C TYR A 146 7.45 -15.55 7.33
N SER A 147 8.18 -15.71 8.44
CA SER A 147 9.13 -16.83 8.63
C SER A 147 8.47 -18.21 8.67
N GLU A 148 7.19 -18.25 9.00
CA GLU A 148 6.38 -19.48 9.08
C GLU A 148 5.62 -19.76 7.75
N GLU A 149 5.70 -18.85 6.77
CA GLU A 149 5.04 -19.04 5.47
C GLU A 149 5.77 -20.13 4.65
N PRO A 150 5.05 -20.98 3.91
CA PRO A 150 5.63 -22.08 3.14
C PRO A 150 6.41 -21.63 1.89
N ALA A 151 6.35 -20.34 1.56
CA ALA A 151 6.97 -19.73 0.40
C ALA A 151 8.29 -19.02 0.78
N ASN A 152 9.21 -18.91 -0.18
CA ASN A 152 10.39 -18.07 0.02
C ASN A 152 9.93 -16.61 0.08
N TYR A 153 10.35 -15.89 1.11
CA TYR A 153 10.09 -14.46 1.20
C TYR A 153 11.39 -13.67 1.34
N LYS A 154 11.38 -12.45 0.80
CA LYS A 154 12.40 -11.43 1.04
C LYS A 154 11.77 -10.28 1.80
N LEU A 155 12.38 -9.91 2.93
CA LEU A 155 11.98 -8.78 3.76
C LEU A 155 12.94 -7.60 3.55
N ASP A 156 12.40 -6.47 3.10
CA ASP A 156 13.11 -5.21 2.93
C ASP A 156 12.55 -4.17 3.92
N THR A 157 13.39 -3.57 4.77
CA THR A 157 12.95 -2.48 5.66
C THR A 157 12.75 -1.20 4.85
N LEU A 158 11.59 -0.55 5.01
CA LEU A 158 11.31 0.74 4.35
C LEU A 158 11.64 1.90 5.30
N ALA A 159 10.74 2.26 6.22
CA ALA A 159 10.96 3.27 7.26
C ALA A 159 9.85 3.17 8.34
N ASP A 160 10.11 3.63 9.56
CA ASP A 160 9.08 3.91 10.58
C ASP A 160 8.04 2.79 10.83
N GLY A 161 8.52 1.54 10.90
CA GLY A 161 7.66 0.36 11.12
C GLY A 161 7.02 -0.21 9.85
N TRP A 162 7.43 0.28 8.68
CA TRP A 162 7.01 -0.24 7.37
C TRP A 162 8.05 -1.16 6.74
N TYR A 163 7.55 -2.20 6.08
CA TYR A 163 8.32 -3.27 5.47
C TYR A 163 7.77 -3.56 4.07
N GLY A 164 8.69 -3.80 3.14
CA GLY A 164 8.42 -4.39 1.85
C GLY A 164 8.63 -5.90 1.94
N ILE A 165 7.69 -6.68 1.43
CA ILE A 165 7.78 -8.13 1.41
C ILE A 165 7.53 -8.61 0.00
N GLU A 166 8.41 -9.46 -0.49
CA GLU A 166 8.29 -10.16 -1.77
C GLU A 166 8.15 -11.65 -1.47
N ILE A 167 7.15 -12.31 -2.05
CA ILE A 167 6.85 -13.74 -1.83
C ILE A 167 6.84 -14.45 -3.18
N GLU A 168 7.64 -15.51 -3.31
CA GLU A 168 7.80 -16.36 -4.51
C GLU A 168 6.88 -17.58 -4.52
#